data_AF-A0A8S3AWZ5-F1
#
_entry.id   AF-A0A8S3AWZ5-F1
#
_cell.length_a   1.000
_cell.length_b   1.000
_cell.length_c   1.000
_cell.angle_alpha   90.00
_cell.angle_beta   90.00
_cell.angle_gamma   90.00
#
_symmetry.space_group_name_H-M   'P 1'
#
loop_
_entity.id
_entity.type
_entity.pdbx_description
1 polymer ?
#
loop_
_entity_poly.entity_id
_entity_poly.type
_entity_poly.pdbx_seq_one_letter_code
_entity_poly.pdbx_strand_id
1 'polypeptide(L)' 'SLSLDHYDLVLPSIQPTDFGAYRCIASNGLVRQSPVAYVTEFQRPKISIHPSTSRIDIERGRSIDFQCQIENVNNDDQYQ' A
#
# COMPACT_ATOMS: atom_id res chain seq x y z
N SER A 1 20.89 -10.22 0.53
CA SER A 1 21.12 -8.77 0.68
C SER A 1 21.06 -8.16 -0.70
N LEU A 2 20.34 -7.07 -0.91
CA LEU A 2 20.52 -6.28 -2.13
C LEU A 2 21.90 -5.61 -2.01
N SER A 3 22.81 -5.90 -2.94
CA SER A 3 23.98 -5.06 -3.15
C SER A 3 23.52 -3.81 -3.88
N LEU A 4 23.73 -2.65 -3.28
CA LEU A 4 23.53 -1.38 -3.97
C LEU A 4 24.70 -1.16 -4.92
N ASP A 5 24.39 -0.97 -6.19
CA ASP A 5 25.35 -0.58 -7.22
C ASP A 5 25.43 0.94 -7.33
N HIS A 6 26.52 1.44 -7.91
CA HIS A 6 26.80 2.88 -8.03
C HIS A 6 25.70 3.68 -8.78
N TYR A 7 24.90 3.01 -9.61
CA TYR A 7 23.88 3.63 -10.46
C TYR A 7 22.44 3.43 -9.95
N ASP A 8 22.30 2.91 -8.74
CA ASP A 8 20.98 2.71 -8.12
C ASP A 8 20.39 4.02 -7.61
N LEU A 9 19.08 4.21 -7.84
CA LEU A 9 18.31 5.27 -7.21
C LEU A 9 17.80 4.77 -5.85
N VAL A 10 18.20 5.46 -4.78
CA VAL A 10 17.75 5.16 -3.41
C VAL A 10 16.83 6.27 -2.92
N LEU A 11 15.60 5.91 -2.55
CA LEU A 11 14.60 6.80 -1.93
C LEU A 11 14.41 6.37 -0.46
N PRO A 12 15.18 6.92 0.49
CA PRO A 12 15.23 6.40 1.86
C PRO A 12 13.98 6.73 2.69
N SER A 13 13.26 7.78 2.34
CA SER A 13 11.99 8.17 2.98
C SER A 13 11.05 8.68 1.91
N ILE A 14 10.15 7.82 1.46
CA ILE A 14 9.20 8.13 0.40
C ILE A 14 8.24 9.24 0.83
N GLN A 15 7.98 10.18 -0.07
CA GLN A 15 7.01 11.26 0.08
C GLN A 15 5.94 11.16 -1.02
N PRO A 16 4.78 11.84 -0.87
CA PRO A 16 3.74 11.82 -1.90
C PRO A 16 4.22 12.23 -3.30
N THR A 17 5.24 13.09 -3.38
CA THR A 17 5.84 13.54 -4.64
C THR A 17 6.74 12.49 -5.31
N ASP A 18 7.10 11.42 -4.61
CA ASP A 18 7.92 10.33 -5.15
C ASP A 18 7.09 9.24 -5.81
N PHE A 19 5.75 9.32 -5.75
CA PHE A 19 4.90 8.38 -6.46
C PHE A 19 4.86 8.70 -7.95
N GLY A 20 4.98 7.68 -8.80
CA GLY A 20 4.98 7.84 -10.24
C GLY A 20 5.85 6.86 -10.99
N ALA A 21 6.15 7.22 -12.23
CA ALA A 21 6.89 6.39 -13.17
C ALA A 21 8.39 6.71 -13.14
N TYR A 22 9.20 5.68 -12.90
CA TYR A 22 10.66 5.73 -12.92
C TYR A 22 11.19 4.89 -14.09
N ARG A 23 12.28 5.35 -14.69
CA ARG A 23 12.97 4.65 -15.77
C ARG A 23 14.45 4.95 -15.72
N CYS A 24 15.27 3.91 -15.73
CA CYS A 24 16.70 4.05 -15.86
C CYS A 24 17.06 4.31 -17.33
N ILE A 25 17.81 5.38 -17.58
CA ILE A 25 18.31 5.75 -18.90
C ILE A 25 19.83 5.82 -18.81
N ALA A 26 20.51 4.94 -19.52
CA ALA A 26 21.97 4.90 -19.57
C ALA A 26 22.46 5.23 -20.98
N SER A 27 23.57 5.96 -21.09
CA SER A 27 24.17 6.32 -22.36
C SER A 27 25.69 6.29 -22.28
N ASN A 28 26.29 5.66 -23.28
CA ASN A 28 27.74 5.69 -23.55
C ASN A 28 28.03 6.03 -25.03
N GLY A 29 27.15 6.84 -25.64
CA GLY A 29 27.11 7.07 -27.08
C GLY A 29 25.98 6.28 -27.78
N LEU A 30 25.48 5.22 -27.14
CA LEU A 30 24.21 4.58 -27.46
C LEU A 30 23.27 4.66 -26.25
N VAL A 31 22.06 5.16 -26.45
CA VAL A 31 21.06 5.24 -25.38
C VAL A 31 20.37 3.88 -25.21
N ARG A 32 20.30 3.40 -23.97
CA ARG A 32 19.46 2.27 -23.56
C ARG A 32 18.53 2.69 -22.43
N GLN A 33 17.35 2.11 -22.41
CA GLN A 33 16.31 2.40 -21.43
C GLN A 33 15.80 1.10 -20.80
N SER A 34 15.52 1.13 -19.50
CA SER A 34 14.80 0.06 -18.82
C SER A 34 13.29 0.12 -19.15
N PRO A 35 12.54 -0.97 -18.86
CA PRO A 35 11.10 -0.86 -18.63
C PRO A 35 10.77 0.21 -17.57
N VAL A 36 9.54 0.72 -17.61
CA VAL A 36 9.05 1.65 -16.59
C VAL A 36 8.74 0.87 -15.31
N ALA A 37 9.24 1.38 -14.18
CA ALA A 37 8.83 0.95 -12.84
C ALA A 37 7.85 1.98 -12.28
N TYR A 38 6.74 1.51 -11.70
CA TYR A 38 5.77 2.38 -11.03
C TYR A 38 5.94 2.27 -9.52
N VAL A 39 6.15 3.40 -8.88
CA VAL A 39 6.15 3.55 -7.44
C VAL A 39 4.77 4.07 -7.07
N THR A 40 3.95 3.24 -6.44
CA THR A 40 2.54 3.53 -6.11
C THR A 40 2.36 3.72 -4.61
N GLU A 41 1.42 4.59 -4.25
CA GLU A 41 1.02 4.74 -2.85
C GLU A 41 0.21 3.52 -2.43
N PHE A 42 0.68 2.80 -1.41
CA PHE A 42 -0.10 1.75 -0.78
C PHE A 42 -0.85 2.33 0.42
N GLN A 43 -2.18 2.44 0.30
CA GLN A 43 -3.02 2.86 1.40
C GLN A 43 -3.47 1.66 2.22
N ARG A 44 -3.06 1.61 3.49
CA ARG A 44 -3.49 0.54 4.39
C ARG A 44 -5.00 0.66 4.66
N PRO A 45 -5.77 -0.43 4.53
CA PRO A 45 -7.17 -0.42 4.91
C PRO A 45 -7.28 -0.12 6.42
N LYS A 46 -8.21 0.77 6.78
CA LYS A 46 -8.54 1.02 8.19
C LYS A 46 -9.65 0.05 8.59
N ILE A 47 -9.37 -0.82 9.54
CA ILE A 47 -10.35 -1.81 10.00
C ILE A 47 -11.01 -1.29 11.27
N SER A 48 -12.34 -1.22 11.29
CA SER A 48 -13.15 -0.91 12.46
C SER A 48 -14.04 -2.12 12.83
N ILE A 49 -14.04 -2.48 14.11
CA ILE A 49 -14.81 -3.61 14.64
C ILE A 49 -15.76 -3.10 15.70
N HIS A 50 -17.04 -3.46 15.58
CA HIS A 50 -18.08 -3.06 16.52
C HIS A 50 -18.94 -4.25 16.96
N PRO A 51 -19.31 -4.32 18.24
CA PRO A 51 -18.77 -3.52 19.34
C PRO A 51 -17.30 -3.91 19.65
N SER A 52 -16.45 -2.92 20.00
CA SER A 52 -15.01 -3.12 20.22
C SER A 52 -14.64 -3.50 21.66
N THR A 53 -15.63 -3.90 22.46
CA THR A 53 -15.44 -4.21 23.90
C THR A 53 -15.10 -5.69 24.11
N SER A 54 -14.33 -5.97 25.16
CA SER A 54 -13.95 -7.33 25.54
C SER A 54 -15.03 -8.09 26.31
N ARG A 55 -16.05 -7.39 26.81
CA ARG A 55 -17.19 -7.99 27.51
C ARG A 55 -18.49 -7.34 27.10
N ILE A 56 -19.48 -8.18 26.85
CA ILE A 56 -20.82 -7.79 26.46
C ILE A 56 -21.80 -8.64 27.26
N ASP A 57 -22.62 -7.98 28.06
CA ASP A 57 -23.72 -8.63 28.77
C ASP A 57 -24.98 -8.48 27.92
N ILE A 58 -25.65 -9.61 27.65
CA ILE A 58 -26.86 -9.64 26.82
C ILE A 58 -27.99 -10.39 27.54
N GLU A 59 -29.21 -9.88 27.41
CA GLU A 59 -30.40 -10.54 27.96
C GLU A 59 -30.74 -11.83 27.21
N ARG A 60 -31.30 -12.81 27.94
CA ARG A 60 -31.73 -14.07 27.35
C ARG A 60 -32.77 -13.82 26.23
N GLY A 61 -32.53 -14.41 25.07
CA GLY A 61 -33.42 -14.31 23.90
C GLY A 61 -33.17 -13.10 23.00
N ARG A 62 -32.18 -12.25 23.32
CA ARG A 62 -31.71 -11.19 22.42
C ARG A 62 -30.57 -11.70 21.53
N SER A 63 -30.38 -11.02 20.41
CA SER A 63 -29.27 -11.25 19.47
C SER A 63 -28.34 -10.05 19.45
N ILE A 64 -27.08 -10.29 19.12
CA ILE A 64 -26.07 -9.26 18.92
C ILE A 64 -25.38 -9.46 17.58
N ASP A 65 -25.13 -8.35 16.90
CA ASP A 65 -24.40 -8.32 15.64
C ASP A 65 -23.01 -7.75 15.86
N PHE A 66 -22.01 -8.48 15.35
CA PHE A 66 -20.64 -8.00 15.28
C PHE A 66 -20.37 -7.52 13.85
N GLN A 67 -19.95 -6.27 13.73
CA GLN A 67 -19.64 -5.62 12.47
C GLN A 67 -18.13 -5.48 12.35
N CYS A 68 -17.60 -5.85 11.18
CA CYS A 68 -16.25 -5.55 10.75
C CYS A 68 -16.36 -4.72 9.48
N GLN A 69 -15.84 -3.50 9.53
CA GLN A 69 -15.88 -2.56 8.41
C GLN A 69 -14.45 -2.20 8.01
N ILE A 70 -14.25 -1.99 6.72
CA ILE A 70 -13.00 -1.53 6.15
C ILE A 70 -13.25 -0.14 5.59
N GLU A 71 -12.68 0.87 6.24
CA GLU A 71 -12.63 2.25 5.75
C GLU A 71 -11.38 2.41 4.87
N ASN A 72 -11.57 2.91 3.65
CA ASN A 72 -10.60 2.96 2.55
C ASN A 72 -10.35 1.59 1.89
N VAL A 73 -11.31 1.16 1.09
CA VAL A 73 -11.01 0.40 -0.13
C VAL A 73 -11.01 1.43 -1.24
N ASN A 74 -9.85 1.98 -1.62
CA ASN A 74 -9.77 2.56 -2.95
C ASN A 74 -10.00 1.37 -3.89
N ASN A 75 -11.10 1.39 -4.65
CA ASN A 75 -11.56 0.28 -5.50
C ASN A 75 -10.56 -0.11 -6.62
N ASP A 76 -9.36 0.48 -6.64
CA ASP A 76 -8.32 0.21 -7.61
C ASP A 76 -7.41 -0.98 -7.22
N ASP A 77 -7.46 -1.47 -5.97
CA ASP A 77 -6.80 -2.72 -5.54
C ASP A 77 -7.61 -3.99 -5.94
N GLN A 78 -8.65 -3.86 -6.77
CA GLN A 78 -9.46 -4.98 -7.28
C GLN A 78 -8.90 -5.63 -8.56
N TYR A 79 -7.71 -5.25 -9.02
CA TYR A 79 -7.05 -5.91 -10.15
C TYR A 79 -5.63 -6.32 -9.77
N GLN A 80 -5.56 -7.36 -8.93
CA GLN A 80 -4.40 -8.21 -8.80
C GLN A 80 -4.28 -9.11 -10.03
#